data_AF-A0A8T4JG06-F1
#
_entry.id   AF-A0A8T4JG06-F1
#
_cell.length_a   1.000
_cell.length_b   1.000
_cell.length_c   1.000
_cell.angle_alpha   90.00
_cell.angle_beta   90.00
_cell.angle_gamma   90.00
#
_symmetry.space_group_name_H-M   'P 1'
#
loop_
_entity.id
_entity.type
_entity.pdbx_description
1 polymer ?
#
loop_
_entity_poly.entity_id
_entity_poly.type
_entity_poly.pdbx_seq_one_letter_code
_entity_poly.pdbx_strand_id
1 'polypeptide(L)'
;MKKEKIAISMNQSTLKTVDALIDGLSLRNRSQAIEQLVLEAIEHQYVKDAVILIKGSENDTLLKHVDGKTILEQQTIWLRTHGIQQIYLLTGKSGASQDIQTLSDQLNITLITEEHEQGTVPALLKLKNRLHKQFVVVLGDTLNEFDLTKMILFHLKQDKPATIGLISSETPEKYSPVELEGDRIVEFRPQNS
;
A
#
# COMPACT_ATOMS: atom_id res chain seq x y z
N MET A 1 19.92 -10.95 0.27
CA MET A 1 18.87 -11.75 0.95
C MET A 1 19.13 -13.23 0.71
N LYS A 2 18.73 -14.11 1.63
CA LYS A 2 18.83 -15.56 1.45
C LYS A 2 17.85 -15.99 0.35
N LYS A 3 18.33 -16.72 -0.67
CA LYS A 3 17.48 -17.26 -1.73
C LYS A 3 16.88 -18.59 -1.31
N GLU A 4 15.59 -18.77 -1.54
CA GLU A 4 14.92 -20.06 -1.35
C GLU A 4 15.00 -20.90 -2.63
N LYS A 5 15.16 -22.22 -2.47
CA LYS A 5 15.18 -23.16 -3.60
C LYS A 5 13.78 -23.71 -3.81
N ILE A 6 13.29 -23.58 -5.04
CA ILE A 6 12.00 -24.12 -5.46
C ILE A 6 12.19 -25.11 -6.62
N ALA A 7 11.36 -26.15 -6.67
CA ALA A 7 11.27 -27.05 -7.81
C ALA A 7 10.13 -26.57 -8.73
N ILE A 8 10.41 -26.43 -10.03
CA ILE A 8 9.44 -25.92 -11.01
C ILE A 8 9.36 -26.89 -12.19
N SER A 9 8.15 -27.21 -12.63
CA SER A 9 7.91 -27.94 -13.88
C SER A 9 7.47 -26.95 -14.97
N MET A 10 8.02 -27.08 -16.17
CA MET A 10 7.68 -26.23 -17.31
C MET A 10 7.85 -26.96 -18.63
N ASN A 11 7.12 -26.51 -19.66
CA ASN A 11 7.21 -27.07 -21.00
C ASN A 11 8.60 -26.82 -21.60
N GLN A 12 9.06 -27.76 -22.42
CA GLN A 12 10.41 -27.71 -23.01
C GLN A 12 10.62 -26.47 -23.89
N SER A 13 9.58 -26.00 -24.58
CA SER A 13 9.65 -24.76 -25.38
C SER A 13 9.91 -23.53 -24.51
N THR A 14 9.21 -23.39 -23.38
CA THR A 14 9.42 -22.29 -22.42
C THR A 14 10.83 -22.35 -21.83
N LEU A 15 11.31 -23.55 -21.47
CA LEU A 15 12.67 -23.72 -20.96
C LEU A 15 13.73 -23.28 -21.98
N LYS A 16 13.53 -23.57 -23.27
CA LYS A 16 14.41 -23.09 -24.35
C LYS A 16 14.44 -21.56 -24.44
N THR A 17 13.29 -20.90 -24.26
CA THR A 17 13.23 -19.43 -24.21
C THR A 17 14.02 -18.88 -23.02
N VAL A 18 13.88 -19.48 -21.84
CA VAL A 18 14.66 -19.11 -20.64
C VAL A 18 16.16 -19.28 -20.90
N ASP A 19 16.56 -20.40 -21.50
CA ASP A 19 17.97 -20.68 -21.80
C ASP A 19 18.56 -19.67 -22.78
N ALA A 20 17.78 -19.17 -23.74
CA ALA A 20 18.21 -18.17 -24.71
C ALA A 20 18.52 -16.79 -24.09
N LEU A 21 18.00 -16.51 -22.88
CA LEU A 21 18.27 -15.27 -22.14
C LEU A 21 19.58 -15.32 -21.34
N ILE A 22 20.19 -16.49 -21.20
CA ILE A 22 21.42 -16.68 -20.42
C ILE A 22 22.60 -16.19 -21.26
N ASP A 23 23.15 -15.04 -20.89
CA ASP A 23 24.30 -14.41 -21.57
C ASP A 23 25.66 -14.79 -20.95
N GLY A 24 25.66 -15.49 -19.81
CA GLY A 24 26.87 -15.89 -19.09
C GLY A 24 27.57 -14.74 -18.33
N LEU A 25 27.07 -13.51 -18.45
CA LEU A 25 27.63 -12.30 -17.84
C LEU A 25 26.72 -11.79 -16.73
N SER A 26 25.55 -11.27 -17.13
CA SER A 26 24.52 -10.70 -16.25
C SER A 26 23.55 -11.78 -15.77
N LEU A 27 23.15 -12.69 -16.66
CA LEU A 27 22.29 -13.83 -16.39
C LEU A 27 23.12 -15.10 -16.59
N ARG A 28 23.69 -15.62 -15.51
CA ARG A 28 24.68 -16.72 -15.55
C ARG A 28 24.03 -18.10 -15.51
N ASN A 29 22.77 -18.19 -15.10
CA ASN A 29 22.06 -19.45 -14.98
C ASN A 29 20.54 -19.25 -15.04
N ARG A 30 19.82 -20.36 -15.23
CA ARG A 30 18.35 -20.40 -15.27
C ARG A 30 17.69 -19.78 -14.05
N SER A 31 18.24 -19.95 -12.85
CA SER A 31 17.65 -19.36 -11.64
C SER A 31 17.65 -17.83 -11.70
N GLN A 32 18.73 -17.22 -12.19
CA GLN A 32 18.80 -15.77 -12.37
C GLN A 32 17.90 -15.30 -13.51
N ALA A 33 17.88 -16.02 -14.64
CA ALA A 33 17.01 -15.68 -15.76
C ALA A 33 15.52 -15.76 -15.39
N ILE A 34 15.10 -16.80 -14.67
CA ILE A 34 13.73 -16.95 -14.18
C ILE A 34 13.39 -15.87 -13.16
N GLU A 35 14.29 -15.57 -12.22
CA GLU A 35 14.10 -14.48 -11.25
C GLU A 35 13.90 -13.14 -11.96
N GLN A 36 14.74 -12.82 -12.95
CA GLN A 36 14.62 -11.59 -13.74
C GLN A 36 13.31 -11.54 -14.53
N LEU A 37 12.92 -12.62 -15.22
CA LEU A 37 11.65 -12.69 -15.94
C LEU A 37 10.44 -12.52 -15.01
N VAL A 38 10.49 -13.15 -13.84
CA VAL A 38 9.45 -12.99 -12.84
C VAL A 38 9.40 -11.54 -12.40
N LEU A 39 10.56 -10.94 -12.04
CA LEU A 39 10.68 -9.52 -11.65
C LEU A 39 10.13 -8.59 -12.72
N GLU A 40 10.47 -8.77 -13.99
CA GLU A 40 9.95 -7.96 -15.10
C GLU A 40 8.43 -8.12 -15.28
N ALA A 41 7.92 -9.35 -15.15
CA ALA A 41 6.49 -9.63 -15.26
C ALA A 41 5.67 -8.98 -14.13
N ILE A 42 6.27 -8.80 -12.96
CA ILE A 42 5.64 -8.18 -11.77
C ILE A 42 5.99 -6.70 -11.61
N GLU A 43 7.04 -6.19 -12.24
CA GLU A 43 7.52 -4.79 -12.05
C GLU A 43 6.46 -3.77 -12.47
N HIS A 44 5.71 -4.07 -13.52
CA HIS A 44 4.57 -3.26 -13.97
C HIS A 44 3.31 -3.43 -13.12
N GLN A 45 3.33 -4.32 -12.13
CA GLN A 45 2.22 -4.65 -11.23
C GLN A 45 2.44 -4.10 -9.81
N TYR A 46 3.53 -3.40 -9.51
CA TYR A 46 3.73 -2.90 -8.16
C TYR A 46 3.19 -1.49 -8.00
N VAL A 47 2.14 -1.42 -7.19
CA VAL A 47 1.75 -0.19 -6.51
C VAL A 47 2.89 0.19 -5.57
N LYS A 48 3.62 1.26 -5.89
CA LYS A 48 4.82 1.69 -5.15
C LYS A 48 4.53 2.82 -4.16
N ASP A 49 3.39 3.47 -4.30
CA ASP A 49 3.05 4.64 -3.50
C ASP A 49 1.93 4.31 -2.52
N ALA A 50 2.03 4.85 -1.31
CA ALA A 50 0.96 4.86 -0.33
C ALA A 50 0.74 6.25 0.24
N VAL A 51 -0.51 6.55 0.57
CA VAL A 51 -0.92 7.73 1.32
C VAL A 51 -1.51 7.26 2.65
N ILE A 52 -0.91 7.72 3.74
CA ILE A 52 -1.46 7.61 5.10
C ILE A 52 -2.28 8.89 5.33
N LEU A 53 -3.58 8.74 5.55
CA LEU A 53 -4.51 9.85 5.78
C LEU A 53 -4.84 9.97 7.26
N ILE A 54 -4.74 11.17 7.80
CA ILE A 54 -5.27 11.48 9.13
C ILE A 54 -6.45 12.42 9.01
N LYS A 55 -7.53 12.09 9.73
CA LYS A 55 -8.70 12.94 9.85
C LYS A 55 -8.59 13.77 11.14
N GLY A 56 -8.72 15.09 11.02
CA GLY A 56 -8.88 16.01 12.14
C GLY A 56 -7.74 16.00 13.17
N SER A 57 -8.11 16.08 14.45
CA SER A 57 -7.18 16.22 15.59
C SER A 57 -6.58 14.90 16.09
N GLU A 58 -6.81 13.76 15.43
CA GLU A 58 -6.35 12.43 15.91
C GLU A 58 -4.85 12.16 15.69
N ASN A 59 -4.05 13.22 15.57
CA ASN A 59 -2.63 13.15 15.24
C ASN A 59 -1.81 12.46 16.33
N ASP A 60 -2.22 12.61 17.59
CA ASP A 60 -1.57 11.95 18.73
C ASP A 60 -1.66 10.42 18.63
N THR A 61 -2.63 9.88 17.90
CA THR A 61 -2.75 8.43 17.68
C THR A 61 -1.54 7.89 16.93
N LEU A 62 -0.93 8.64 16.00
CA LEU A 62 0.28 8.18 15.29
C LEU A 62 1.44 7.89 16.22
N LEU A 63 1.57 8.68 17.30
CA LEU A 63 2.67 8.61 18.26
C LEU A 63 2.39 7.62 19.40
N LYS A 64 1.18 7.07 19.51
CA LYS A 64 0.85 6.05 20.51
C LYS A 64 1.68 4.81 20.25
N HIS A 65 2.27 4.29 21.32
CA HIS A 65 3.07 3.08 21.26
C HIS A 65 2.20 1.85 21.48
N VAL A 66 2.35 0.88 20.58
CA VAL A 66 1.81 -0.48 20.69
C VAL A 66 3.00 -1.41 20.42
N ASP A 67 3.21 -2.41 21.29
CA ASP A 67 4.33 -3.37 21.18
C ASP A 67 5.71 -2.73 20.97
N GLY A 68 5.95 -1.58 21.64
CA GLY A 68 7.24 -0.89 21.62
C GLY A 68 7.52 -0.06 20.35
N LYS A 69 6.54 0.10 19.45
CA LYS A 69 6.62 0.96 18.27
C LYS A 69 5.40 1.88 18.19
N THR A 70 5.58 3.07 17.66
CA THR A 70 4.49 3.98 17.32
C THR A 70 3.58 3.37 16.25
N ILE A 71 2.31 3.80 16.20
CA ILE A 71 1.37 3.38 15.14
C ILE A 71 1.93 3.74 13.75
N LEU A 72 2.55 4.91 13.60
CA LEU A 72 3.18 5.32 12.33
C LEU A 72 4.32 4.37 11.91
N GLU A 73 5.17 3.95 12.85
CA GLU A 73 6.23 2.97 12.58
C GLU A 73 5.66 1.63 12.14
N GLN A 74 4.63 1.12 12.83
CA GLN A 74 4.02 -0.15 12.48
C GLN A 74 3.38 -0.12 11.09
N GLN A 75 2.62 0.93 10.77
CA GLN A 75 2.04 1.11 9.44
C GLN A 75 3.13 1.22 8.38
N THR A 76 4.20 1.95 8.66
CA THR A 76 5.32 2.09 7.74
C THR A 76 5.97 0.73 7.47
N ILE A 77 6.25 -0.05 8.51
CA ILE A 77 6.80 -1.40 8.36
C ILE A 77 5.87 -2.27 7.53
N TRP A 78 4.57 -2.27 7.83
CA TRP A 78 3.58 -3.05 7.10
C TRP A 78 3.54 -2.67 5.62
N LEU A 79 3.48 -1.38 5.27
CA LEU A 79 3.52 -0.91 3.88
C LEU A 79 4.82 -1.35 3.18
N ARG A 80 5.97 -1.18 3.84
CA ARG A 80 7.29 -1.51 3.31
C ARG A 80 7.45 -3.00 3.04
N THR A 81 6.98 -3.85 3.95
CA THR A 81 7.00 -5.33 3.79
C THR A 81 6.17 -5.77 2.58
N HIS A 82 5.16 -5.00 2.18
CA HIS A 82 4.35 -5.27 0.99
C HIS A 82 4.82 -4.55 -0.28
N GLY A 83 6.03 -3.98 -0.28
CA GLY A 83 6.68 -3.44 -1.47
C GLY A 83 6.45 -1.95 -1.72
N ILE A 84 5.80 -1.22 -0.81
CA ILE A 84 5.61 0.22 -0.92
C ILE A 84 6.95 0.95 -0.75
N GLN A 85 7.26 1.85 -1.68
CA GLN A 85 8.51 2.60 -1.78
C GLN A 85 8.35 4.06 -1.39
N GLN A 86 7.25 4.71 -1.77
CA GLN A 86 6.99 6.10 -1.42
C GLN A 86 5.78 6.17 -0.50
N ILE A 87 5.96 6.79 0.65
CA ILE A 87 4.89 6.97 1.64
C ILE A 87 4.71 8.46 1.85
N TYR A 88 3.47 8.92 1.70
CA TYR A 88 3.04 10.27 1.97
C TYR A 88 2.16 10.25 3.22
N LEU A 89 2.51 11.04 4.24
CA LEU A 89 1.63 11.26 5.39
C LEU A 89 0.88 12.57 5.16
N LEU A 90 -0.44 12.49 5.10
CA LEU A 90 -1.29 13.63 4.86
C LEU A 90 -2.09 13.96 6.12
N THR A 91 -1.93 15.20 6.59
CA THR A 91 -2.59 15.70 7.80
C THR A 91 -2.94 17.20 7.68
N GLY A 92 -3.86 17.68 8.52
CA GLY A 92 -4.14 19.11 8.67
C GLY A 92 -2.98 19.85 9.35
N LYS A 93 -2.95 21.19 9.24
CA LYS A 93 -1.94 22.04 9.92
C LYS A 93 -1.82 21.77 11.43
N SER A 94 -2.94 21.50 12.10
CA SER A 94 -3.02 21.16 13.52
C SER A 94 -2.32 19.84 13.86
N GLY A 95 -2.12 18.98 12.86
CA GLY A 95 -1.59 17.63 13.01
C GLY A 95 -0.14 17.42 12.65
N ALA A 96 0.53 18.44 12.12
CA ALA A 96 1.95 18.40 11.83
C ALA A 96 2.78 18.87 13.02
N SER A 97 2.71 18.14 14.13
CA SER A 97 3.58 18.42 15.28
C SER A 97 5.05 18.20 14.91
N GLN A 98 5.96 18.85 15.65
CA GLN A 98 7.40 18.66 15.45
C GLN A 98 7.82 17.19 15.61
N ASP A 99 7.16 16.45 16.51
CA ASP A 99 7.42 15.03 16.72
C ASP A 99 6.99 14.19 15.52
N ILE A 100 5.83 14.48 14.92
CA ILE A 100 5.37 13.81 13.70
C ILE A 100 6.29 14.11 12.52
N GLN A 101 6.75 15.35 12.38
CA GLN A 101 7.73 15.72 11.35
C GLN A 101 9.04 14.93 11.56
N THR A 102 9.58 14.93 12.78
CA THR A 102 10.83 14.24 13.12
C THR A 102 10.72 12.73 12.85
N LEU A 103 9.62 12.11 13.27
CA LEU A 103 9.38 10.69 13.04
C LEU A 103 9.19 10.38 11.55
N SER A 104 8.49 11.25 10.81
CA SER A 104 8.32 11.11 9.36
C SER A 104 9.67 11.14 8.64
N ASP A 105 10.56 12.05 9.02
CA ASP A 105 11.91 12.15 8.45
C ASP A 105 12.74 10.90 8.76
N GLN A 106 12.68 10.39 10.00
CA GLN A 106 13.35 9.15 10.41
C GLN A 106 12.88 7.93 9.62
N LEU A 107 11.59 7.90 9.27
CA LEU A 107 10.96 6.82 8.51
C LEU A 107 10.97 7.02 6.99
N ASN A 108 11.57 8.11 6.51
CA ASN A 108 11.57 8.52 5.11
C ASN A 108 10.15 8.60 4.53
N ILE A 109 9.28 9.33 5.22
CA ILE A 109 7.90 9.63 4.86
C ILE A 109 7.81 11.10 4.50
N THR A 110 7.16 11.42 3.37
CA THR A 110 6.91 12.81 2.99
C THR A 110 5.67 13.33 3.70
N LEU A 111 5.84 14.21 4.70
CA LEU A 111 4.74 14.90 5.34
C LEU A 111 4.13 15.96 4.42
N ILE A 112 2.82 15.95 4.28
CA ILE A 112 2.04 16.90 3.49
C ILE A 112 0.96 17.49 4.39
N THR A 113 0.97 18.82 4.50
CA THR A 113 0.03 19.54 5.35
C THR A 113 -1.04 20.24 4.53
N GLU A 114 -2.26 20.22 5.05
CA GLU A 114 -3.37 20.98 4.48
C GLU A 114 -3.60 22.29 5.24
N GLU A 115 -3.66 23.40 4.50
CA GLU A 115 -3.94 24.71 5.10
C GLU A 115 -5.36 24.80 5.69
N HIS A 116 -6.30 24.08 5.09
CA HIS A 116 -7.68 23.99 5.51
C HIS A 116 -8.10 22.51 5.39
N GLU A 117 -8.71 21.94 6.43
CA GLU A 117 -9.24 20.57 6.44
C GLU A 117 -10.47 20.48 5.52
N GLN A 118 -10.26 20.53 4.20
CA GLN A 118 -11.33 20.49 3.21
C GLN A 118 -11.79 19.06 2.87
N GLY A 119 -11.33 18.09 3.66
CA GLY A 119 -11.63 16.66 3.51
C GLY A 119 -10.58 15.91 2.68
N THR A 120 -10.79 14.59 2.58
CA THR A 120 -9.82 13.65 1.99
C THR A 120 -9.53 13.89 0.50
N VAL A 121 -10.53 14.30 -0.28
CA VAL A 121 -10.41 14.41 -1.74
C VAL A 121 -9.52 15.59 -2.17
N PRO A 122 -9.71 16.82 -1.66
CA PRO A 122 -8.80 17.94 -1.95
C PRO A 122 -7.34 17.64 -1.60
N ALA A 123 -7.13 16.89 -0.53
CA ALA A 123 -5.82 16.49 -0.06
C ALA A 123 -5.08 15.57 -1.05
N LEU A 124 -5.78 14.54 -1.52
CA LEU A 124 -5.25 13.63 -2.54
C LEU A 124 -4.99 14.34 -3.87
N LEU A 125 -5.78 15.36 -4.24
CA LEU A 125 -5.56 16.14 -5.45
C LEU A 125 -4.21 16.88 -5.47
N LYS A 126 -3.71 17.33 -4.31
CA LYS A 126 -2.37 17.94 -4.21
C LYS A 126 -1.25 16.96 -4.53
N LEU A 127 -1.49 15.67 -4.31
CA LEU A 127 -0.55 14.59 -4.58
C LEU A 127 -0.66 14.05 -6.00
N LYS A 128 -1.62 14.50 -6.82
CA LYS A 128 -1.88 13.96 -8.17
C LYS A 128 -0.63 13.89 -9.07
N ASN A 129 0.27 14.87 -8.97
CA ASN A 129 1.50 14.92 -9.78
C ASN A 129 2.70 14.23 -9.13
N ARG A 130 2.55 13.75 -7.89
CA ARG A 130 3.59 13.06 -7.12
C ARG A 130 3.33 11.56 -7.00
N LEU A 131 2.06 11.16 -7.15
CA LEU A 131 1.63 9.77 -7.10
C LEU A 131 1.70 9.12 -8.48
N HIS A 132 2.11 7.86 -8.50
CA HIS A 132 1.87 6.96 -9.61
C HIS A 132 0.37 6.76 -9.83
N LYS A 133 0.00 6.28 -11.03
CA LYS A 133 -1.40 6.06 -11.42
C LYS A 133 -2.17 5.17 -10.43
N GLN A 134 -1.47 4.23 -9.78
CA GLN A 134 -2.02 3.34 -8.76
C GLN A 134 -1.26 3.58 -7.47
N PHE A 135 -2.00 3.71 -6.37
CA PHE A 135 -1.46 3.98 -5.04
C PHE A 135 -2.40 3.37 -3.99
N VAL A 136 -1.84 3.07 -2.82
CA VAL A 136 -2.60 2.62 -1.65
C VAL A 136 -3.02 3.83 -0.83
N VAL A 137 -4.21 3.78 -0.24
CA VAL A 137 -4.65 4.76 0.76
C VAL A 137 -4.97 3.99 2.03
N VAL A 138 -4.40 4.42 3.16
CA VAL A 138 -4.70 3.89 4.50
C VAL A 138 -5.08 5.01 5.45
N LEU A 139 -5.90 4.69 6.44
CA LEU A 139 -6.20 5.60 7.54
C LEU A 139 -5.10 5.48 8.61
N GLY A 140 -4.58 6.61 9.09
CA GLY A 140 -3.48 6.67 10.07
C GLY A 140 -3.87 6.24 11.49
N ASP A 141 -5.17 6.17 11.77
CA ASP A 141 -5.75 5.73 13.05
C ASP A 141 -5.98 4.20 13.13
N THR A 142 -5.77 3.48 12.02
CA THR A 142 -6.15 2.07 11.88
C THR A 142 -4.91 1.20 11.68
N LEU A 143 -4.63 0.27 12.59
CA LEU A 143 -3.60 -0.75 12.38
C LEU A 143 -4.11 -1.82 11.43
N ASN A 144 -3.29 -2.17 10.43
CA ASN A 144 -3.63 -3.15 9.40
C ASN A 144 -2.68 -4.35 9.50
N GLU A 145 -3.25 -5.56 9.49
CA GLU A 145 -2.48 -6.82 9.58
C GLU A 145 -2.79 -7.80 8.44
N PHE A 146 -3.59 -7.38 7.46
CA PHE A 146 -3.92 -8.22 6.30
C PHE A 146 -2.80 -8.21 5.25
N ASP A 147 -2.87 -9.16 4.32
CA ASP A 147 -1.95 -9.29 3.19
C ASP A 147 -2.28 -8.25 2.10
N LEU A 148 -1.61 -7.10 2.16
CA LEU A 148 -1.81 -6.00 1.21
C LEU A 148 -1.40 -6.39 -0.21
N THR A 149 -0.39 -7.26 -0.36
CA THR A 149 0.07 -7.73 -1.66
C THR A 149 -1.04 -8.50 -2.38
N LYS A 150 -1.80 -9.35 -1.67
CA LYS A 150 -2.99 -10.00 -2.24
C LYS A 150 -4.06 -9.01 -2.66
N MET A 151 -4.33 -7.97 -1.87
CA MET A 151 -5.32 -6.94 -2.21
C MET A 151 -4.90 -6.14 -3.45
N ILE A 152 -3.62 -5.78 -3.56
CA ILE A 152 -3.05 -5.10 -4.74
C ILE A 152 -3.20 -6.01 -5.97
N LEU A 153 -2.76 -7.27 -5.89
CA LEU A 153 -2.86 -8.22 -7.00
C LEU A 153 -4.31 -8.48 -7.41
N PHE A 154 -5.23 -8.48 -6.45
CA PHE A 154 -6.66 -8.53 -6.74
C PHE A 154 -7.09 -7.28 -7.53
N HIS A 155 -6.80 -6.08 -7.02
CA HIS A 155 -7.15 -4.80 -7.66
C HIS A 155 -6.65 -4.72 -9.11
N LEU A 156 -5.41 -5.13 -9.36
CA LEU A 156 -4.79 -5.07 -10.69
C LEU A 156 -5.43 -6.00 -11.72
N LYS A 157 -6.09 -7.07 -11.27
CA LYS A 157 -6.87 -7.95 -12.12
C LYS A 157 -8.27 -7.41 -12.40
N GLN A 158 -8.71 -6.40 -11.65
CA GLN A 158 -10.01 -5.75 -11.83
C GLN A 158 -9.87 -4.56 -12.78
N ASP A 159 -10.79 -4.45 -13.74
CA ASP A 159 -10.99 -3.21 -14.50
C ASP A 159 -11.91 -2.27 -13.72
N LYS A 160 -11.47 -1.84 -12.53
CA LYS A 160 -12.23 -1.03 -11.58
C LYS A 160 -11.41 0.14 -11.07
N PRO A 161 -12.03 1.30 -10.78
CA PRO A 161 -11.31 2.50 -10.35
C PRO A 161 -10.71 2.39 -8.95
N ALA A 162 -11.27 1.54 -8.08
CA ALA A 162 -10.79 1.36 -6.72
C ALA A 162 -11.19 -0.02 -6.17
N THR A 163 -10.43 -0.48 -5.19
CA THR A 163 -10.76 -1.62 -4.33
C THR A 163 -10.68 -1.14 -2.89
N ILE A 164 -11.69 -1.47 -2.08
CA ILE A 164 -11.80 -1.04 -0.67
C ILE A 164 -11.70 -2.26 0.23
N GLY A 165 -10.86 -2.19 1.27
CA GLY A 165 -10.80 -3.20 2.33
C GLY A 165 -12.00 -3.04 3.26
N LEU A 166 -12.72 -4.13 3.51
CA LEU A 166 -13.88 -4.16 4.39
C LEU A 166 -13.61 -5.08 5.58
N ILE A 167 -14.12 -4.69 6.74
CA ILE A 167 -14.10 -5.53 7.94
C ILE A 167 -15.53 -5.93 8.28
N SER A 168 -15.70 -7.16 8.78
CA SER A 168 -16.93 -7.55 9.46
C SER A 168 -16.85 -7.08 10.91
N SER A 169 -17.84 -6.32 11.36
CA SER A 169 -17.95 -5.85 12.74
C SER A 169 -19.25 -6.35 13.35
N GLU A 170 -19.22 -6.77 14.61
CA GLU A 170 -20.43 -7.07 15.39
C GLU A 170 -21.21 -5.80 15.76
N THR A 171 -20.58 -4.63 15.60
CA THR A 171 -21.17 -3.29 15.84
C THR A 171 -21.06 -2.42 14.58
N PRO A 172 -21.74 -2.78 13.47
CA PRO A 172 -21.65 -2.05 12.20
C PRO A 172 -22.16 -0.60 12.30
N GLU A 173 -23.00 -0.29 13.29
CA GLU A 173 -23.49 1.06 13.59
C GLU A 173 -22.40 2.04 14.09
N LYS A 174 -21.17 1.60 14.30
CA LYS A 174 -20.02 2.50 14.53
C LYS A 174 -19.32 2.91 13.23
N TYR A 175 -19.74 2.32 12.11
CA TYR A 175 -19.13 2.50 10.80
C TYR A 175 -20.19 2.88 9.76
N SER A 176 -19.74 3.18 8.53
CA SER A 176 -20.64 3.37 7.39
C SER A 176 -20.88 2.01 6.73
N PRO A 177 -22.09 1.44 6.80
CA PRO A 177 -22.37 0.13 6.20
C PRO A 177 -22.31 0.19 4.67
N VAL A 178 -21.95 -0.95 4.10
CA VAL A 178 -21.89 -1.16 2.65
C VAL A 178 -22.69 -2.39 2.25
N GLU A 179 -23.32 -2.32 1.08
CA GLU A 179 -24.00 -3.46 0.48
C GLU A 179 -23.15 -4.07 -0.63
N LEU A 180 -23.13 -5.40 -0.67
CA LEU A 180 -22.28 -6.18 -1.57
C LEU A 180 -23.11 -7.08 -2.46
N GLU A 181 -22.77 -7.11 -3.75
CA GLU A 181 -23.14 -8.17 -4.68
C GLU A 181 -21.86 -8.91 -5.11
N GLY A 182 -21.59 -10.05 -4.49
CA GLY A 182 -20.32 -10.76 -4.67
C GLY A 182 -19.15 -9.93 -4.13
N ASP A 183 -18.22 -9.55 -5.00
CA ASP A 183 -17.06 -8.70 -4.69
C ASP A 183 -17.27 -7.21 -5.05
N ARG A 184 -18.48 -6.84 -5.44
CA ARG A 184 -18.83 -5.47 -5.85
C ARG A 184 -19.62 -4.76 -4.75
N ILE A 185 -19.16 -3.57 -4.39
CA ILE A 185 -19.95 -2.63 -3.58
C ILE A 185 -21.03 -2.03 -4.47
N VAL A 186 -22.29 -2.23 -4.12
CA VAL A 186 -23.45 -1.67 -4.84
C VAL A 186 -24.04 -0.45 -4.14
N GLU A 187 -23.87 -0.36 -2.81
CA GLU A 187 -24.33 0.78 -2.03
C GLU A 187 -23.35 1.11 -0.91
N PHE A 188 -23.11 2.40 -0.69
CA PHE A 188 -22.40 2.94 0.47
C PHE A 188 -23.37 3.87 1.20
N ARG A 189 -23.62 3.59 2.48
CA ARG A 189 -24.51 4.41 3.33
C ARG A 189 -23.64 5.17 4.34
N PRO A 190 -23.21 6.41 4.03
CA PRO A 190 -22.46 7.22 4.98
C PRO A 190 -23.32 7.49 6.21
N GLN A 191 -22.72 7.42 7.40
CA GLN A 191 -23.37 8.03 8.55
C GLN A 191 -23.45 9.55 8.33
N ASN A 192 -24.67 10.08 8.39
CA ASN A 192 -24.86 11.51 8.52
C ASN A 192 -24.19 11.94 9.82
N SER A 193 -23.13 12.73 9.70
CA SER A 193 -22.45 13.39 10.82
C SER A 193 -23.28 14.56 11.32
#